data_AF-A0AAU8H6K4-F1
#
_entry.id   AF-A0AAU8H6K4-F1
#
_cell.length_a   1.000
_cell.length_b   1.000
_cell.length_c   1.000
_cell.angle_alpha   90.00
_cell.angle_beta   90.00
_cell.angle_gamma   90.00
#
_symmetry.space_group_name_H-M   'P 1'
#
loop_
_entity.id
_entity.type
_entity.pdbx_description
1 polymer ?
#
loop_
_entity_poly.entity_id
_entity_poly.type
_entity_poly.pdbx_seq_one_letter_code
_entity_poly.pdbx_strand_id
1 'polypeptide(L)'
;MPSICDIINELQLLFHLTLVSKDNRRDTVVEQTAVVNAINFSKFISYSPYNSATVEKLLGNYNEKPKISSLIELANALENFNNDSLLKFPRLYVQETSTNNWVNLLYPETVKYLLKEVAMIKQEIIENPALQSLARTLRYFIRERKYGYADDIRNARKDSRDFEETIAKMLREGRLRLEQEEKIHLPTDEEMKEVFRLANEDFENTKTALVILAFSFPSKAEEEQTVEVQHEV
;
A
#
# COMPACT_ATOMS: atom_id res chain seq x y z
N MET A 1 -40.24 2.14 -15.11
CA MET A 1 -39.74 2.73 -13.84
C MET A 1 -38.25 2.51 -13.80
N PRO A 2 -37.44 3.55 -13.56
CA PRO A 2 -36.04 3.35 -13.20
C PRO A 2 -35.99 2.48 -11.95
N SER A 3 -35.06 1.53 -11.91
CA SER A 3 -34.84 0.72 -10.72
C SER A 3 -34.31 1.59 -9.58
N ILE A 4 -34.44 1.14 -8.33
CA ILE A 4 -33.80 1.81 -7.19
C ILE A 4 -32.29 1.99 -7.41
N CYS A 5 -31.63 1.06 -8.11
CA CYS A 5 -30.23 1.19 -8.50
C CYS A 5 -29.99 2.35 -9.48
N ASP A 6 -30.90 2.59 -10.42
CA ASP A 6 -30.77 3.69 -11.39
C ASP A 6 -30.93 5.06 -10.68
N ILE A 7 -31.85 5.14 -9.71
CA ILE A 7 -32.07 6.35 -8.90
C ILE A 7 -30.88 6.62 -7.95
N ILE A 8 -30.28 5.57 -7.37
CA ILE A 8 -29.12 5.70 -6.47
C ILE A 8 -27.84 6.04 -7.24
N ASN A 9 -27.66 5.50 -8.46
CA ASN A 9 -26.52 5.85 -9.32
C ASN A 9 -26.59 7.30 -9.83
N GLU A 10 -27.79 7.87 -9.98
CA GLU A 10 -27.98 9.29 -10.32
C GLU A 10 -27.76 10.23 -9.13
N LEU A 11 -27.84 9.72 -7.89
CA LEU A 11 -27.53 10.49 -6.69
C LEU A 11 -26.02 10.45 -6.42
N GLN A 12 -25.31 11.51 -6.84
CA GLN A 12 -23.94 11.76 -6.41
C GLN A 12 -23.93 12.04 -4.90
N LEU A 13 -23.84 10.99 -4.09
CA LEU A 13 -23.55 11.11 -2.67
C LEU A 13 -22.07 11.45 -2.54
N LEU A 14 -21.78 12.66 -2.07
CA LEU A 14 -20.43 13.18 -1.97
C LEU A 14 -20.08 13.42 -0.50
N PHE A 15 -18.96 12.87 -0.03
CA PHE A 15 -18.33 13.31 1.20
C PHE A 15 -17.57 14.60 0.92
N HIS A 16 -17.99 15.69 1.56
CA HIS A 16 -17.21 16.93 1.61
C HIS A 16 -16.24 16.86 2.78
N LEU A 17 -14.97 16.61 2.49
CA LEU A 17 -13.89 16.67 3.46
C LEU A 17 -13.33 18.09 3.45
N THR A 18 -13.52 18.83 4.54
CA THR A 18 -12.96 20.18 4.70
C THR A 18 -12.02 20.18 5.88
N LEU A 19 -10.73 20.39 5.63
CA LEU A 19 -9.76 20.64 6.68
C LEU A 19 -9.82 22.12 7.04
N VAL A 20 -10.14 22.39 8.30
CA VAL A 20 -10.12 23.73 8.87
C VAL A 20 -9.03 23.85 9.93
N SER A 21 -8.37 24.99 9.96
CA SER A 21 -7.44 25.36 11.01
C SER A 21 -7.78 26.73 11.59
N LYS A 22 -7.02 27.14 12.61
CA LYS A 22 -7.14 28.45 13.23
C LYS A 22 -5.97 29.32 12.80
N ASP A 23 -6.25 30.52 12.31
CA ASP A 23 -5.20 31.50 12.04
C ASP A 23 -4.69 32.15 13.34
N ASN A 24 -3.70 33.04 13.21
CA ASN A 24 -3.11 33.76 14.34
C ASN A 24 -4.11 34.66 15.10
N ARG A 25 -5.29 34.93 14.52
CA ARG A 25 -6.39 35.72 15.11
C ARG A 25 -7.50 34.83 15.68
N ARG A 26 -7.35 33.50 15.61
CA ARG A 26 -8.34 32.47 15.98
C ARG A 26 -9.55 32.39 15.05
N ASP A 27 -9.46 32.96 13.87
CA ASP A 27 -10.44 32.79 12.82
C ASP A 27 -10.27 31.41 12.17
N THR A 28 -11.37 30.82 11.74
CA THR A 28 -11.37 29.52 11.08
C THR A 28 -10.96 29.70 9.62
N VAL A 29 -9.87 29.07 9.20
CA VAL A 29 -9.39 29.07 7.82
C VAL A 29 -9.60 27.68 7.23
N VAL A 30 -10.18 27.62 6.03
CA VAL A 30 -10.23 26.37 5.25
C VAL A 30 -8.86 26.17 4.61
N GLU A 31 -8.15 25.13 5.04
CA GLU A 31 -6.83 24.79 4.49
C GLU A 31 -6.98 24.00 3.19
N GLN A 32 -7.87 23.01 3.18
CA GLN A 32 -8.08 22.12 2.05
C GLN A 32 -9.51 21.61 2.00
N THR A 33 -9.99 21.34 0.79
CA THR A 33 -11.29 20.71 0.55
C THR A 33 -11.13 19.58 -0.45
N ALA A 34 -11.79 18.46 -0.19
CA ALA A 34 -11.93 17.35 -1.12
C ALA A 34 -13.38 16.90 -1.18
N VAL A 35 -13.79 16.41 -2.35
CA VAL A 35 -15.13 15.91 -2.62
C VAL A 35 -14.96 14.49 -3.14
N VAL A 36 -15.54 13.52 -2.43
CA VAL A 36 -15.31 12.08 -2.67
C VAL A 36 -16.65 11.39 -2.86
N ASN A 37 -16.79 10.55 -3.88
CA ASN A 37 -17.95 9.70 -4.10
C ASN A 37 -18.12 8.71 -2.93
N ALA A 38 -19.19 8.92 -2.17
CA ALA A 38 -19.49 8.19 -0.95
C ALA A 38 -19.79 6.70 -1.21
N ILE A 39 -20.22 6.30 -2.41
CA ILE A 39 -20.60 4.91 -2.70
C ILE A 39 -19.36 4.01 -2.73
N ASN A 40 -18.33 4.36 -3.49
CA ASN A 40 -17.11 3.54 -3.60
C ASN A 40 -16.33 3.54 -2.28
N PHE A 41 -16.30 4.69 -1.60
CA PHE A 41 -15.69 4.81 -0.29
C PHE A 41 -16.44 4.00 0.78
N SER A 42 -17.77 4.00 0.77
CA SER A 42 -18.61 3.19 1.66
C SER A 42 -18.43 1.70 1.39
N LYS A 43 -18.39 1.27 0.12
CA LYS A 43 -18.09 -0.12 -0.24
C LYS A 43 -16.74 -0.56 0.32
N PHE A 44 -15.69 0.25 0.14
CA PHE A 44 -14.37 -0.01 0.71
C PHE A 44 -14.43 -0.17 2.23
N ILE A 45 -15.00 0.80 2.96
CA ILE A 45 -15.10 0.77 4.43
C ILE A 45 -15.86 -0.47 4.91
N SER A 46 -17.00 -0.77 4.27
CA SER A 46 -17.89 -1.86 4.68
C SER A 46 -17.34 -3.26 4.35
N TYR A 47 -16.34 -3.37 3.46
CA TYR A 47 -15.78 -4.65 3.05
C TYR A 47 -15.07 -5.38 4.20
N SER A 48 -14.39 -4.66 5.09
CA SER A 48 -13.72 -5.26 6.24
C SER A 48 -13.52 -4.26 7.39
N PRO A 49 -13.47 -4.73 8.66
CA PRO A 49 -13.11 -3.88 9.79
C PRO A 49 -11.71 -3.27 9.64
N TYR A 50 -10.80 -3.92 8.91
CA TYR A 50 -9.46 -3.41 8.62
C TYR A 50 -9.47 -2.22 7.66
N ASN A 51 -10.37 -2.21 6.68
CA ASN A 51 -10.58 -1.05 5.80
C ASN A 51 -11.18 0.11 6.61
N SER A 52 -12.16 -0.15 7.47
CA SER A 52 -12.71 0.87 8.39
C SER A 52 -11.61 1.46 9.27
N ALA A 53 -10.82 0.62 9.94
CA ALA A 53 -9.72 1.06 10.79
C ALA A 53 -8.68 1.89 10.03
N THR A 54 -8.39 1.50 8.78
CA THR A 54 -7.49 2.26 7.87
C THR A 54 -8.04 3.67 7.64
N VAL A 55 -9.33 3.80 7.31
CA VAL A 55 -9.99 5.10 7.09
C VAL A 55 -10.06 5.91 8.38
N GLU A 56 -10.46 5.31 9.50
CA GLU A 56 -10.50 5.98 10.80
C GLU A 56 -9.14 6.58 11.17
N LYS A 57 -8.05 5.83 10.94
CA LYS A 57 -6.69 6.31 11.16
C LYS A 57 -6.34 7.51 10.28
N LEU A 58 -6.85 7.56 9.06
CA LEU A 58 -6.63 8.66 8.12
C LEU A 58 -7.48 9.90 8.45
N LEU A 59 -8.70 9.72 8.94
CA LEU A 59 -9.57 10.82 9.36
C LEU A 59 -9.05 11.51 10.64
N GLY A 60 -8.24 10.80 11.44
CA GLY A 60 -7.69 11.34 12.67
C GLY A 60 -8.76 11.49 13.75
N ASN A 61 -8.52 12.38 14.71
CA ASN A 61 -9.44 12.66 15.81
C ASN A 61 -9.23 14.08 16.34
N TYR A 62 -9.83 14.44 17.47
CA TYR A 62 -9.69 15.77 18.07
C TYR A 62 -8.24 16.22 18.34
N ASN A 63 -7.30 15.27 18.50
CA ASN A 63 -5.89 15.53 18.77
C ASN A 63 -4.97 15.25 17.56
N GLU A 64 -5.46 14.57 16.53
CA GLU A 64 -4.68 14.19 15.35
C GLU A 64 -5.36 14.74 14.08
N LYS A 65 -4.66 15.62 13.36
CA LYS A 65 -5.14 16.15 12.09
C LYS A 65 -5.37 15.02 11.07
N PRO A 66 -6.39 15.14 10.20
CA PRO A 66 -6.62 14.19 9.11
C PRO A 66 -5.45 14.18 8.13
N LYS A 67 -5.25 13.02 7.51
CA LYS A 67 -4.17 12.71 6.56
C LYS A 67 -4.69 12.87 5.14
N ILE A 68 -4.86 14.13 4.74
CA ILE A 68 -5.61 14.50 3.54
C ILE A 68 -4.97 13.93 2.27
N SER A 69 -3.64 13.95 2.15
CA SER A 69 -2.96 13.43 0.94
C SER A 69 -3.26 11.94 0.73
N SER A 70 -3.16 11.13 1.79
CA SER A 70 -3.53 9.71 1.73
C SER A 70 -5.01 9.51 1.41
N LEU A 71 -5.91 10.32 1.99
CA LEU A 71 -7.35 10.23 1.71
C LEU A 71 -7.66 10.54 0.25
N ILE A 72 -6.99 11.54 -0.35
CA ILE A 72 -7.16 11.90 -1.75
C ILE A 72 -6.68 10.76 -2.65
N GLU A 73 -5.50 10.19 -2.41
CA GLU A 73 -5.01 9.09 -3.24
C GLU A 73 -5.83 7.80 -3.07
N LEU A 74 -6.33 7.53 -1.86
CA LEU A 74 -7.27 6.42 -1.64
C LEU A 74 -8.58 6.65 -2.41
N ALA A 75 -9.17 7.84 -2.31
CA ALA A 75 -10.39 8.19 -3.04
C ALA A 75 -10.19 8.05 -4.55
N ASN A 76 -9.10 8.61 -5.09
CA ASN A 76 -8.78 8.52 -6.51
C ASN A 76 -8.57 7.07 -6.98
N ALA A 77 -7.92 6.23 -6.17
CA ALA A 77 -7.75 4.82 -6.46
C ALA A 77 -9.10 4.09 -6.50
N LEU A 78 -10.00 4.36 -5.55
CA LEU A 78 -11.31 3.72 -5.45
C LEU A 78 -12.32 4.20 -6.51
N GLU A 79 -12.23 5.45 -6.94
CA GLU A 79 -13.20 6.04 -7.89
C GLU A 79 -12.80 5.88 -9.34
N ASN A 80 -11.54 6.20 -9.63
CA ASN A 80 -11.05 6.29 -11.00
C ASN A 80 -10.26 5.06 -11.41
N PHE A 81 -10.13 4.06 -10.52
CA PHE A 81 -9.25 2.90 -10.70
C PHE A 81 -7.84 3.34 -11.14
N ASN A 82 -7.38 4.47 -10.58
CA ASN A 82 -6.13 5.09 -10.98
C ASN A 82 -4.95 4.35 -10.33
N ASN A 83 -4.17 3.63 -11.16
CA ASN A 83 -3.00 2.86 -10.70
C ASN A 83 -1.91 3.73 -10.06
N ASP A 84 -1.70 4.96 -10.52
CA ASP A 84 -0.72 5.86 -9.90
C ASP A 84 -1.15 6.23 -8.47
N SER A 85 -2.42 6.54 -8.28
CA SER A 85 -3.00 6.81 -6.96
C SER A 85 -2.96 5.58 -6.07
N LEU A 86 -3.27 4.41 -6.61
CA LEU A 86 -3.19 3.14 -5.91
C LEU A 86 -1.77 2.85 -5.40
N LEU A 87 -0.74 3.16 -6.19
CA LEU A 87 0.66 2.95 -5.81
C LEU A 87 1.19 4.03 -4.85
N LYS A 88 0.66 5.26 -4.91
CA LYS A 88 1.01 6.35 -3.99
C LYS A 88 0.37 6.19 -2.63
N PHE A 89 -0.87 5.69 -2.58
CA PHE A 89 -1.64 5.61 -1.34
C PHE A 89 -0.90 4.87 -0.21
N PRO A 90 -0.40 3.63 -0.38
CA PRO A 90 0.30 2.92 0.70
C PRO A 90 1.52 3.68 1.20
N ARG A 91 2.29 4.25 0.28
CA ARG A 91 3.48 5.05 0.59
C ARG A 91 3.15 6.29 1.42
N LEU A 92 2.08 7.01 1.09
CA LEU A 92 1.59 8.16 1.84
C LEU A 92 0.99 7.74 3.18
N TYR A 93 0.20 6.66 3.22
CA TYR A 93 -0.37 6.13 4.44
C TYR A 93 0.71 5.84 5.48
N VAL A 94 1.77 5.13 5.07
CA VAL A 94 2.90 4.84 5.97
C VAL A 94 3.58 6.14 6.42
N GLN A 95 3.82 7.09 5.52
CA GLN A 95 4.47 8.35 5.87
C GLN A 95 3.67 9.17 6.88
N GLU A 96 2.37 9.28 6.66
CA GLU A 96 1.48 10.20 7.36
C GLU A 96 0.98 9.63 8.69
N THR A 97 0.97 8.30 8.84
CA THR A 97 0.45 7.60 10.03
C THR A 97 1.54 6.98 10.92
N SER A 98 2.79 6.90 10.46
CA SER A 98 3.92 6.43 11.25
C SER A 98 4.46 7.49 12.22
N THR A 99 5.10 7.05 13.30
CA THR A 99 5.81 7.90 14.27
C THR A 99 7.30 7.54 14.29
N ASN A 100 8.16 8.37 14.89
CA ASN A 100 9.60 8.08 14.94
C ASN A 100 9.95 6.68 15.50
N ASN A 101 9.09 6.12 16.35
CA ASN A 101 9.31 4.84 17.00
C ASN A 101 8.55 3.67 16.35
N TRP A 102 7.63 3.95 15.43
CA TRP A 102 6.77 2.92 14.85
C TRP A 102 6.41 3.22 13.41
N VAL A 103 6.61 2.23 12.53
CA VAL A 103 6.16 2.27 11.13
C VAL A 103 4.82 1.58 11.01
N ASN A 104 3.79 2.35 10.67
CA ASN A 104 2.43 1.89 10.53
C ASN A 104 2.21 1.41 9.09
N LEU A 105 2.06 0.10 8.91
CA LEU A 105 1.80 -0.54 7.62
C LEU A 105 0.29 -0.75 7.41
N LEU A 106 -0.12 -1.04 6.18
CA LEU A 106 -1.50 -1.42 5.89
C LEU A 106 -1.79 -2.82 6.42
N TYR A 107 -3.06 -3.09 6.73
CA TYR A 107 -3.49 -4.45 7.05
C TYR A 107 -3.46 -5.34 5.79
N PRO A 108 -3.10 -6.63 5.92
CA PRO A 108 -3.11 -7.58 4.80
C PRO A 108 -4.46 -7.63 4.07
N GLU A 109 -5.57 -7.56 4.81
CA GLU A 109 -6.93 -7.56 4.28
C GLU A 109 -7.23 -6.30 3.46
N THR A 110 -6.72 -5.14 3.91
CA THR A 110 -6.82 -3.89 3.15
C THR A 110 -6.04 -3.99 1.85
N VAL A 111 -4.80 -4.50 1.90
CA VAL A 111 -3.98 -4.71 0.71
C VAL A 111 -4.61 -5.71 -0.25
N LYS A 112 -5.19 -6.80 0.26
CA LYS A 112 -5.91 -7.78 -0.56
C LYS A 112 -7.08 -7.15 -1.30
N TYR A 113 -7.86 -6.29 -0.64
CA TYR A 113 -8.93 -5.54 -1.32
C TYR A 113 -8.38 -4.62 -2.42
N LEU A 114 -7.35 -3.84 -2.11
CA LEU A 114 -6.74 -2.91 -3.07
C LEU A 114 -6.19 -3.65 -4.30
N LEU A 115 -5.55 -4.80 -4.11
CA LEU A 115 -5.01 -5.57 -5.22
C LEU A 115 -6.08 -6.33 -6.02
N LYS A 116 -7.06 -6.92 -5.34
CA LYS A 116 -8.05 -7.78 -5.99
C LYS A 116 -9.24 -7.00 -6.55
N GLU A 117 -9.83 -6.14 -5.74
CA GLU A 117 -11.11 -5.48 -6.07
C GLU A 117 -10.87 -4.14 -6.80
N VAL A 118 -9.76 -3.46 -6.52
CA VAL A 118 -9.43 -2.17 -7.16
C VAL A 118 -8.51 -2.38 -8.36
N ALA A 119 -7.35 -3.02 -8.17
CA ALA A 119 -6.38 -3.24 -9.25
C ALA A 119 -6.77 -4.39 -10.19
N MET A 120 -7.74 -5.22 -9.80
CA MET A 120 -8.17 -6.42 -10.55
C MET A 120 -7.02 -7.38 -10.87
N ILE A 121 -5.99 -7.42 -10.01
CA ILE A 121 -4.85 -8.31 -10.18
C ILE A 121 -5.27 -9.74 -9.86
N LYS A 122 -4.85 -10.68 -10.70
CA LYS A 122 -5.15 -12.09 -10.52
C LYS A 122 -4.57 -12.59 -9.19
N GLN A 123 -5.36 -13.44 -8.51
CA GLN A 123 -4.98 -14.03 -7.24
C GLN A 123 -3.66 -14.83 -7.33
N GLU A 124 -3.36 -15.44 -8.47
CA GLU A 124 -2.11 -16.16 -8.73
C GLU A 124 -0.85 -15.28 -8.60
N ILE A 125 -0.94 -13.98 -8.91
CA ILE A 125 0.16 -13.03 -8.72
C ILE A 125 0.21 -12.58 -7.26
N ILE A 126 -0.95 -12.23 -6.69
CA ILE A 126 -1.06 -11.72 -5.31
C ILE A 126 -0.55 -12.75 -4.30
N GLU A 127 -0.88 -14.03 -4.48
CA GLU A 127 -0.56 -15.12 -3.55
C GLU A 127 0.73 -15.87 -3.96
N ASN A 128 1.48 -15.38 -4.95
CA ASN A 128 2.71 -16.01 -5.38
C ASN A 128 3.77 -15.95 -4.26
N PRO A 129 4.28 -17.11 -3.78
CA PRO A 129 5.23 -17.15 -2.66
C PRO A 129 6.53 -16.38 -2.93
N ALA A 130 7.04 -16.42 -4.16
CA ALA A 130 8.27 -15.72 -4.52
C ALA A 130 8.09 -14.20 -4.51
N LEU A 131 6.93 -13.71 -4.95
CA LEU A 131 6.60 -12.29 -4.87
C LEU A 131 6.44 -11.82 -3.42
N GLN A 132 5.79 -12.62 -2.57
CA GLN A 132 5.67 -12.36 -1.13
C GLN A 132 7.04 -12.34 -0.43
N SER A 133 7.91 -13.27 -0.81
CA SER A 133 9.30 -13.37 -0.34
C SER A 133 10.09 -12.09 -0.63
N LEU A 134 10.03 -11.59 -1.87
CA LEU A 134 10.66 -10.31 -2.24
C LEU A 134 9.99 -9.11 -1.54
N ALA A 135 8.65 -9.11 -1.43
CA ALA A 135 7.91 -8.07 -0.72
C ALA A 135 8.31 -7.98 0.75
N ARG A 136 8.61 -9.11 1.40
CA ARG A 136 9.11 -9.18 2.77
C ARG A 136 10.47 -8.50 2.92
N THR A 137 11.38 -8.69 1.96
CA THR A 137 12.66 -7.97 1.91
C THR A 137 12.45 -6.46 1.74
N LEU A 138 11.59 -6.06 0.80
CA LEU A 138 11.29 -4.64 0.57
C LEU A 138 10.62 -3.99 1.80
N ARG A 139 9.75 -4.72 2.49
CA ARG A 139 9.08 -4.29 3.73
C ARG A 139 10.08 -3.98 4.85
N TYR A 140 11.15 -4.76 4.96
CA TYR A 140 12.23 -4.46 5.91
C TYR A 140 12.79 -3.05 5.66
N PHE A 141 13.10 -2.70 4.42
CA PHE A 141 13.59 -1.35 4.09
C PHE A 141 12.55 -0.25 4.32
N ILE A 142 11.27 -0.54 4.11
CA ILE A 142 10.17 0.38 4.43
C ILE A 142 10.11 0.64 5.95
N ARG A 143 10.30 -0.39 6.78
CA ARG A 143 10.39 -0.24 8.25
C ARG A 143 11.60 0.59 8.67
N GLU A 144 12.71 0.46 7.94
CA GLU A 144 13.89 1.32 8.08
C GLU A 144 13.73 2.72 7.45
N ARG A 145 12.52 3.07 6.97
CA ARG A 145 12.19 4.34 6.31
C ARG A 145 13.02 4.62 5.06
N LYS A 146 13.63 3.59 4.47
CA LYS A 146 14.36 3.63 3.20
C LYS A 146 13.40 3.41 2.04
N TYR A 147 12.51 4.37 1.83
CA TYR A 147 11.46 4.28 0.82
C TYR A 147 11.96 4.35 -0.63
N GLY A 148 13.21 4.76 -0.86
CA GLY A 148 13.79 4.90 -2.20
C GLY A 148 13.62 3.65 -3.06
N TYR A 149 13.85 2.46 -2.49
CA TYR A 149 13.65 1.21 -3.23
C TYR A 149 12.21 1.01 -3.69
N ALA A 150 11.22 1.30 -2.84
CA ALA A 150 9.81 1.17 -3.19
C ALA A 150 9.38 2.23 -4.22
N ASP A 151 9.88 3.46 -4.07
CA ASP A 151 9.61 4.56 -5.00
C ASP A 151 10.25 4.31 -6.37
N ASP A 152 11.48 3.80 -6.42
CA ASP A 152 12.19 3.44 -7.65
C ASP A 152 11.50 2.27 -8.37
N ILE A 153 11.11 1.21 -7.65
CA ILE A 153 10.33 0.09 -8.20
C ILE A 153 9.01 0.60 -8.78
N ARG A 154 8.28 1.45 -8.05
CA ARG A 154 7.00 2.02 -8.51
C ARG A 154 7.16 2.75 -9.85
N ASN A 155 8.22 3.54 -9.98
CA ASN A 155 8.46 4.38 -11.15
C ASN A 155 9.14 3.63 -12.32
N ALA A 156 9.57 2.38 -12.09
CA ALA A 156 10.20 1.57 -13.12
C ALA A 156 9.27 1.30 -14.31
N ARG A 157 9.86 1.27 -15.51
CA ARG A 157 9.15 1.05 -16.77
C ARG A 157 9.50 -0.34 -17.31
N LYS A 158 8.55 -0.98 -17.98
CA LYS A 158 8.73 -2.33 -18.55
C LYS A 158 9.96 -2.45 -19.46
N ASP A 159 10.23 -1.41 -20.25
CA ASP A 159 11.32 -1.41 -21.22
C ASP A 159 12.65 -0.86 -20.65
N SER A 160 12.69 -0.51 -19.36
CA SER A 160 13.91 -0.08 -18.69
C SER A 160 14.48 -1.19 -17.79
N ARG A 161 15.74 -1.05 -17.40
CA ARG A 161 16.40 -1.96 -16.44
C ARG A 161 16.20 -1.53 -15.00
N ASP A 162 15.39 -0.49 -14.76
CA ASP A 162 15.29 0.15 -13.45
C ASP A 162 14.71 -0.80 -12.40
N PHE A 163 13.79 -1.69 -12.81
CA PHE A 163 13.19 -2.67 -11.92
C PHE A 163 14.23 -3.68 -11.41
N GLU A 164 14.97 -4.32 -12.32
CA GLU A 164 16.00 -5.30 -12.00
C GLU A 164 17.18 -4.66 -11.26
N GLU A 165 17.61 -3.47 -11.68
CA GLU A 165 18.72 -2.77 -11.03
C GLU A 165 18.37 -2.34 -9.61
N THR A 166 17.14 -1.87 -9.38
CA THR A 166 16.68 -1.50 -8.04
C THR A 166 16.60 -2.72 -7.12
N ILE A 167 16.04 -3.82 -7.61
CA ILE A 167 16.00 -5.09 -6.86
C ILE A 167 17.42 -5.58 -6.56
N ALA A 168 18.32 -5.57 -7.53
CA ALA A 168 19.71 -6.01 -7.32
C ALA A 168 20.44 -5.14 -6.28
N LYS A 169 20.26 -3.82 -6.32
CA LYS A 169 20.80 -2.89 -5.31
C LYS A 169 20.22 -3.19 -3.93
N MET A 170 18.91 -3.38 -3.83
CA MET A 170 18.21 -3.70 -2.59
C MET A 170 18.71 -5.02 -2.00
N LEU A 171 18.83 -6.08 -2.79
CA LEU A 171 19.32 -7.39 -2.33
C LEU A 171 20.79 -7.33 -1.91
N ARG A 172 21.62 -6.56 -2.62
CA ARG A 172 23.01 -6.34 -2.22
C ARG A 172 23.11 -5.63 -0.87
N GLU A 173 22.32 -4.58 -0.65
CA GLU A 173 22.25 -3.95 0.69
C GLU A 173 21.72 -4.95 1.72
N GLY A 174 20.69 -5.72 1.39
CA GLY A 174 20.13 -6.70 2.30
C GLY A 174 21.13 -7.77 2.76
N ARG A 175 22.03 -8.21 1.87
CA ARG A 175 23.15 -9.10 2.24
C ARG A 175 24.10 -8.46 3.25
N LEU A 176 24.42 -7.17 3.08
CA LEU A 176 25.26 -6.44 4.04
C LEU A 176 24.58 -6.32 5.41
N ARG A 177 23.25 -6.15 5.46
CA ARG A 177 22.49 -6.14 6.73
C ARG A 177 22.51 -7.49 7.42
N LEU A 178 22.41 -8.58 6.65
CA LEU A 178 22.52 -9.93 7.17
C LEU A 178 23.92 -10.21 7.76
N GLU A 179 24.99 -9.74 7.10
CA GLU A 179 26.36 -9.78 7.61
C GLU A 179 26.55 -8.95 8.89
N GLN A 180 25.70 -7.95 9.11
CA GLN A 180 25.63 -7.13 10.34
C GLN A 180 24.70 -7.74 11.41
N GLU A 181 24.29 -9.00 11.25
CA GLU A 181 23.39 -9.72 12.15
C GLU A 181 21.99 -9.10 12.29
N GLU A 182 21.59 -8.27 11.32
CA GLU A 182 20.22 -7.76 11.27
C GLU A 182 19.23 -8.83 10.80
N LYS A 183 18.02 -8.80 11.35
CA LYS A 183 16.94 -9.73 11.02
C LYS A 183 16.26 -9.33 9.70
N ILE A 184 16.91 -9.61 8.58
CA ILE A 184 16.37 -9.41 7.24
C ILE A 184 16.15 -10.75 6.54
N HIS A 185 15.04 -10.84 5.81
CA HIS A 185 14.77 -11.94 4.89
C HIS A 185 15.36 -11.65 3.51
N LEU A 186 15.96 -12.65 2.86
CA LEU A 186 16.40 -12.57 1.47
C LEU A 186 15.76 -13.70 0.65
N PRO A 187 15.16 -13.39 -0.51
CA PRO A 187 14.66 -14.42 -1.42
C PRO A 187 15.81 -15.26 -1.97
N THR A 188 15.51 -16.53 -2.21
CA THR A 188 16.36 -17.49 -2.92
C THR A 188 16.46 -17.16 -4.41
N ASP A 189 17.45 -17.75 -5.09
CA ASP A 189 17.63 -17.56 -6.53
C ASP A 189 16.42 -18.08 -7.35
N GLU A 190 15.76 -19.15 -6.90
CA GLU A 190 14.56 -19.69 -7.58
C GLU A 190 13.36 -18.77 -7.39
N GLU A 191 13.17 -18.19 -6.21
CA GLU A 191 12.14 -17.17 -5.99
C GLU A 191 12.42 -15.94 -6.87
N MET A 192 13.67 -15.51 -6.99
CA MET A 192 14.01 -14.38 -7.85
C MET A 192 13.74 -14.65 -9.33
N LYS A 193 14.06 -15.86 -9.83
CA LYS A 193 13.71 -16.27 -11.20
C LYS A 193 12.20 -16.22 -11.43
N GLU A 194 11.42 -16.70 -10.47
CA GLU A 194 9.96 -16.69 -10.55
C GLU A 194 9.39 -15.27 -10.58
N VAL A 195 9.90 -14.36 -9.75
CA VAL A 195 9.49 -12.94 -9.77
C VAL A 195 9.76 -12.32 -11.15
N PHE A 196 10.94 -12.57 -11.74
CA PHE A 196 11.25 -12.05 -13.08
C PHE A 196 10.41 -12.72 -14.17
N ARG A 197 10.04 -14.00 -14.02
CA ARG A 197 9.09 -14.65 -14.92
C ARG A 197 7.73 -13.94 -14.89
N LEU A 198 7.18 -13.69 -13.68
CA LEU A 198 5.93 -12.94 -13.51
C LEU A 198 6.01 -11.54 -14.12
N ALA A 199 7.10 -10.81 -13.87
CA ALA A 199 7.29 -9.46 -14.41
C ALA A 199 7.38 -9.45 -15.94
N ASN A 200 7.95 -10.49 -16.55
CA ASN A 200 7.97 -10.65 -18.01
C ASN A 200 6.57 -10.91 -18.60
N GLU A 201 5.75 -11.69 -17.89
CA GLU A 201 4.37 -12.00 -18.30
C GLU A 201 3.44 -10.80 -18.13
N ASP A 202 3.47 -10.17 -16.97
CA ASP A 202 2.62 -9.04 -16.61
C ASP A 202 3.37 -8.07 -15.67
N PHE A 203 4.16 -7.19 -16.28
CA PHE A 203 5.02 -6.25 -15.58
C PHE A 203 4.26 -5.32 -14.64
N GLU A 204 3.18 -4.69 -15.12
CA GLU A 204 2.46 -3.68 -14.34
C GLU A 204 1.74 -4.30 -13.14
N ASN A 205 1.11 -5.46 -13.30
CA ASN A 205 0.46 -6.14 -12.19
C ASN A 205 1.47 -6.72 -11.19
N THR A 206 2.60 -7.26 -11.66
CA THR A 206 3.66 -7.77 -10.79
C THR A 206 4.31 -6.66 -9.98
N LYS A 207 4.67 -5.55 -10.63
CA LYS A 207 5.21 -4.34 -9.98
C LYS A 207 4.22 -3.80 -8.96
N THR A 208 2.95 -3.70 -9.32
CA THR A 208 1.91 -3.16 -8.45
C THR A 208 1.68 -4.04 -7.23
N ALA A 209 1.57 -5.35 -7.43
CA ALA A 209 1.46 -6.31 -6.34
C ALA A 209 2.67 -6.23 -5.40
N LEU A 210 3.90 -6.24 -5.93
CA LEU A 210 5.12 -6.16 -5.12
C LEU A 210 5.14 -4.92 -4.20
N VAL A 211 4.88 -3.74 -4.77
CA VAL A 211 4.93 -2.49 -4.01
C VAL A 211 3.88 -2.47 -2.91
N ILE A 212 2.63 -2.81 -3.22
CA ILE A 212 1.53 -2.71 -2.25
C ILE A 212 1.68 -3.78 -1.15
N LEU A 213 2.11 -5.00 -1.49
CA LEU A 213 2.39 -6.06 -0.53
C LEU A 213 3.51 -5.68 0.46
N ALA A 214 4.53 -4.97 -0.02
CA ALA A 214 5.63 -4.53 0.83
C ALA A 214 5.20 -3.45 1.84
N PHE A 215 4.14 -2.69 1.56
CA PHE A 215 3.54 -1.73 2.49
C PHE A 215 2.48 -2.35 3.42
N SER A 216 2.27 -3.67 3.38
CA SER A 216 1.41 -4.42 4.31
C SER A 216 2.18 -4.89 5.54
N PHE A 217 1.50 -5.10 6.67
CA PHE A 217 2.00 -6.01 7.71
C PHE A 217 2.19 -7.43 7.15
N PRO A 218 3.06 -8.25 7.76
CA PRO A 218 3.18 -9.66 7.41
C PRO A 218 1.81 -10.35 7.49
N SER A 219 1.52 -11.18 6.50
CA SER A 219 0.39 -12.10 6.61
C SER A 219 0.68 -13.17 7.67
N LYS A 220 -0.36 -13.78 8.25
CA LYS A 220 -0.18 -14.90 9.20
C LYS A 220 0.69 -16.04 8.64
N ALA A 221 0.56 -16.31 7.34
CA ALA A 221 1.38 -17.31 6.65
C ALA A 221 2.88 -16.94 6.63
N GLU A 222 3.20 -15.65 6.50
CA GLU A 222 4.58 -15.17 6.60
C GLU A 222 5.10 -15.19 8.05
N GLU A 223 4.24 -14.93 9.03
CA GLU A 223 4.60 -15.02 10.45
C GLU A 223 4.95 -16.46 10.84
N GLU A 224 4.17 -17.44 10.40
CA GLU A 224 4.41 -18.87 10.61
C GLU A 224 5.75 -19.33 10.00
N GLN A 225 6.06 -18.92 8.77
CA GLN A 225 7.36 -19.17 8.13
C GLN A 225 8.53 -18.51 8.87
N THR A 226 8.30 -17.40 9.58
CA THR A 226 9.34 -16.72 10.36
C THR A 226 9.67 -17.47 11.65
N VAL A 227 8.70 -18.19 12.20
CA VAL A 227 8.85 -18.99 13.43
C VAL A 227 9.53 -20.32 13.15
N GLU A 228 9.21 -20.98 12.02
CA GLU A 228 9.85 -22.25 11.64
C GLU A 228 11.37 -22.10 11.41
N VAL A 229 11.79 -21.05 10.70
CA VAL A 229 13.23 -20.78 10.46
C VAL A 229 13.99 -20.46 11.76
N GLN A 230 13.33 -19.97 12.81
CA GLN A 230 13.97 -19.72 14.11
C GLN A 230 14.12 -20.97 14.98
N HIS A 231 13.41 -22.07 14.66
CA HIS A 231 13.50 -23.33 15.39
C HIS A 231 14.46 -24.34 14.75
N GLU A 232 14.90 -24.11 13.51
CA GLU A 232 15.85 -24.97 12.78
C GLU A 232 17.32 -24.48 12.81
N VAL A 233 17.63 -23.41 13.57
CA VAL A 233 18.98 -22.85 13.73
C VAL A 233 19.52 -23.08 15.14
#